data_AF-A0A2D5XZF6-F1
#
_entry.id   AF-A0A2D5XZF6-F1
#
_cell.length_a   1.000
_cell.length_b   1.000
_cell.length_c   1.000
_cell.angle_alpha   90.00
_cell.angle_beta   90.00
_cell.angle_gamma   90.00
#
_symmetry.space_group_name_H-M   'P 1'
#
loop_
_entity.id
_entity.type
_entity.pdbx_description
1 polymer ?
#
loop_
_entity_poly.entity_id
_entity_poly.type
_entity_poly.pdbx_seq_one_letter_code
_entity_poly.pdbx_strand_id
1 'polypeptide(L)' 'MEFCGKCGGIMSVQNNRSACAACGAKTSKKIKVQASETVEKRNQIAVINEDASTTYPEVDMTCKKCKHKK' A
#
# COMPACT_ATOMS: atom_id res chain seq x y z
N MET A 1 -13.42 -10.75 -1.57
CA MET A 1 -12.86 -11.96 -0.94
C MET A 1 -13.63 -12.22 0.34
N GLU A 2 -14.09 -13.46 0.60
CA GLU A 2 -14.82 -13.81 1.83
C GLU A 2 -13.94 -14.71 2.72
N PHE A 3 -14.09 -14.56 4.04
CA PHE A 3 -13.36 -15.34 5.05
C PHE A 3 -14.29 -16.33 5.76
N CYS A 4 -13.72 -17.44 6.24
CA CYS A 4 -14.45 -18.46 6.97
C CYS A 4 -14.80 -17.98 8.38
N GLY A 5 -16.08 -17.97 8.73
CA GLY A 5 -16.53 -17.58 10.07
C GLY A 5 -16.08 -18.50 11.21
N LYS A 6 -15.50 -19.68 10.92
CA LYS A 6 -15.01 -20.63 11.94
C LYS A 6 -13.54 -20.48 12.28
N CYS A 7 -12.68 -20.20 11.30
CA CYS A 7 -11.23 -20.17 11.48
C CYS A 7 -10.54 -18.93 10.89
N GLY A 8 -11.31 -17.98 10.33
CA GLY A 8 -10.76 -16.77 9.70
C GLY A 8 -10.00 -17.02 8.39
N GLY A 9 -9.88 -18.26 7.93
CA GLY A 9 -9.17 -18.60 6.69
C GLY A 9 -9.92 -18.13 5.44
N ILE A 10 -9.19 -17.84 4.37
CA ILE A 10 -9.78 -17.42 3.08
C ILE A 10 -10.66 -18.54 2.52
N MET A 11 -11.87 -18.17 2.07
CA MET A 11 -12.75 -19.06 1.33
C MET A 11 -12.32 -19.11 -0.13
N SER A 12 -12.10 -20.32 -0.65
CA SER A 12 -11.76 -20.57 -2.04
C SER A 12 -12.86 -21.36 -2.73
N VAL A 13 -13.02 -21.17 -4.03
CA VAL A 13 -14.00 -21.93 -4.82
C VAL A 13 -13.33 -23.19 -5.34
N GLN A 14 -13.76 -24.35 -4.84
CA GLN A 14 -13.32 -25.66 -5.29
C GLN A 14 -14.53 -26.42 -5.82
N ASN A 15 -14.51 -26.83 -7.09
CA ASN A 15 -15.56 -27.63 -7.74
C ASN A 15 -16.98 -27.03 -7.61
N ASN A 16 -17.15 -25.77 -8.01
CA ASN A 16 -18.41 -24.99 -7.94
C ASN A 16 -18.99 -24.78 -6.53
N ARG A 17 -18.26 -25.15 -5.47
CA ARG A 17 -18.64 -24.93 -4.08
C ARG A 17 -17.55 -24.12 -3.37
N SER A 18 -17.96 -23.30 -2.42
CA SER A 18 -17.05 -22.48 -1.65
C SER A 18 -16.59 -23.29 -0.43
N ALA A 19 -15.28 -23.49 -0.26
CA ALA A 19 -14.71 -24.19 0.87
C ALA A 19 -13.58 -23.35 1.49
N CYS A 20 -13.47 -23.39 2.82
CA CYS A 20 -12.37 -22.74 3.50
C CYS A 20 -11.05 -23.44 3.17
N ALA A 21 -10.05 -22.69 2.73
CA ALA A 21 -8.73 -23.24 2.41
C ALA A 21 -7.99 -23.79 3.64
N ALA A 22 -8.32 -23.32 4.84
CA ALA A 22 -7.64 -23.71 6.08
C ALA A 22 -8.30 -24.90 6.80
N CYS A 23 -9.64 -24.93 6.89
CA CYS A 23 -10.35 -25.96 7.68
C CYS A 23 -11.33 -26.82 6.87
N GLY A 24 -11.50 -26.55 5.57
CA GLY A 24 -12.39 -27.32 4.70
C GLY A 24 -13.90 -27.07 4.91
N ALA A 25 -14.29 -26.11 5.76
CA ALA A 25 -15.68 -25.77 5.97
C ALA A 25 -16.35 -25.32 4.65
N LYS A 26 -17.45 -25.97 4.28
CA LYS A 26 -18.16 -25.73 3.02
C LYS A 26 -19.31 -24.76 3.21
N THR A 27 -19.46 -23.83 2.28
CA THR A 27 -20.64 -22.96 2.17
C THR A 27 -21.25 -23.15 0.78
N SER A 28 -22.59 -23.26 0.72
CA SER A 28 -23.32 -23.40 -0.55
C SER A 28 -23.42 -22.09 -1.33
N LYS A 29 -22.99 -20.98 -0.72
CA LYS A 29 -23.02 -19.65 -1.30
C LYS A 29 -21.93 -19.54 -2.38
N LYS A 30 -22.34 -19.16 -3.59
CA LYS A 30 -21.42 -18.89 -4.70
C LYS A 30 -20.63 -17.62 -4.40
N ILE A 31 -19.34 -17.76 -4.06
CA ILE A 31 -18.46 -16.63 -3.85
C ILE A 31 -17.98 -16.15 -5.22
N LYS A 32 -18.28 -14.90 -5.57
CA LYS A 32 -17.71 -14.26 -6.75
C LYS A 32 -16.25 -13.91 -6.44
N VAL A 33 -15.32 -14.76 -6.89
CA VAL A 33 -13.89 -14.45 -6.85
C VAL A 33 -13.61 -13.42 -7.93
N GLN A 34 -13.42 -12.17 -7.53
CA GLN A 34 -12.97 -11.10 -8.43
C GLN A 34 -11.46 -10.92 -8.18
N ALA A 35 -10.65 -11.39 -9.12
CA ALA A 35 -9.26 -11.01 -9.23
C ALA A 35 -9.20 -9.87 -10.24
N SER A 36 -8.84 -8.67 -9.79
CA SER A 36 -8.63 -7.51 -10.64
C SER A 36 -7.15 -7.15 -10.61
N GLU A 37 -6.52 -7.08 -11.78
CA GLU A 37 -5.19 -6.52 -11.92
C GLU A 37 -5.34 -5.05 -12.33
N THR A 38 -5.00 -4.13 -11.43
CA THR A 38 -5.01 -2.69 -11.72
C THR A 38 -3.60 -2.24 -12.03
N VAL A 39 -3.29 -2.08 -13.31
CA VAL A 39 -2.03 -1.47 -13.78
C VAL A 39 -2.26 0.00 -14.08
N GLU A 40 -2.58 0.81 -13.06
CA GLU A 40 -2.32 2.27 -13.05
C GLU A 40 -2.20 2.74 -11.59
N LYS A 41 -0.96 2.83 -11.08
CA LYS A 41 -0.65 3.49 -9.82
C LYS A 41 -0.56 4.99 -10.05
N ARG A 42 -1.62 5.74 -9.75
CA ARG A 42 -1.40 7.13 -9.31
C ARG A 42 -1.11 7.11 -7.82
N ASN A 43 0.13 6.74 -7.50
CA ASN A 43 0.70 7.10 -6.22
C ASN A 43 0.59 8.63 -6.13
N GLN A 44 -0.14 9.15 -5.15
CA GLN A 44 0.01 10.56 -4.83
C GLN A 44 1.47 10.73 -4.45
N ILE A 45 2.25 11.35 -5.34
CA ILE A 45 3.64 11.65 -5.09
C ILE A 45 3.61 12.61 -3.91
N ALA A 46 4.03 12.14 -2.74
CA ALA A 46 4.29 13.02 -1.62
C ALA A 46 5.45 13.91 -2.04
N VAL A 47 5.17 15.13 -2.50
CA VAL A 47 6.20 16.14 -2.78
C VAL A 47 6.62 16.69 -1.43
N ILE A 48 7.70 16.14 -0.90
CA ILE A 48 8.35 16.65 0.31
C ILE A 48 9.21 17.85 -0.13
N ASN A 49 8.84 19.07 0.25
CA ASN A 49 9.71 20.24 0.08
C ASN A 49 10.74 20.25 1.22
N GLU A 50 11.94 19.75 0.95
CA GLU A 50 13.03 19.68 1.94
C GLU A 50 13.39 21.07 2.48
N ASP A 51 13.50 22.10 1.63
CA ASP A 51 13.85 23.48 2.02
C ASP A 51 12.86 24.10 3.03
N ALA A 52 11.57 23.74 2.93
CA ALA A 52 10.52 24.24 3.81
C ALA A 52 10.37 23.42 5.10
N SER A 53 10.91 22.20 5.13
CA SER A 53 10.74 21.24 6.23
C SER A 53 11.97 21.14 7.13
N THR A 54 13.12 21.68 6.70
CA THR A 54 14.35 21.69 7.48
C THR A 54 14.60 23.03 8.16
N THR A 55 14.81 23.02 9.48
CA THR A 55 15.13 24.19 10.31
C THR A 55 16.63 24.38 10.50
N TYR A 56 17.41 24.40 9.40
CA TYR A 56 18.85 24.66 9.50
C TYR A 56 19.11 26.13 9.85
N PRO A 57 20.13 26.42 10.69
CA PRO A 57 20.54 27.80 10.95
C PRO A 57 21.24 28.38 9.73
N GLU A 58 20.81 29.57 9.29
CA GLU A 58 21.52 30.35 8.28
C GLU A 58 22.75 31.02 8.92
N VAL A 59 23.92 30.91 8.27
CA VAL A 59 25.18 31.52 8.74
C VAL A 59 25.80 32.39 7.66
N ASP A 60 26.11 33.64 8.00
CA ASP A 60 26.75 34.56 7.06
C ASP A 60 28.23 34.24 6.90
N MET A 61 28.58 33.40 5.92
CA MET A 61 29.96 33.11 5.56
C MET A 61 30.28 33.56 4.12
N THR A 62 31.45 34.16 3.93
CA THR A 62 31.88 34.53 2.57
C THR A 62 32.46 33.30 1.86
N CYS A 63 31.81 32.85 0.79
CA CYS A 63 32.30 31.72 0.00
C CYS A 63 33.64 32.08 -0.67
N LYS A 64 34.70 31.30 -0.42
CA LYS A 64 36.05 31.56 -0.96
C LYS A 64 36.13 31.47 -2.49
N LYS A 65 35.16 30.83 -3.15
CA LYS A 65 35.12 30.64 -4.61
C LYS A 65 34.35 31.73 -5.34
N CYS A 66 33.12 32.03 -4.90
CA CYS A 66 32.26 33.00 -5.58
C CYS A 66 32.11 34.34 -4.84
N LYS A 67 32.71 34.49 -3.65
CA LYS A 67 32.65 35.69 -2.79
C LYS A 67 31.23 36.14 -2.40
N HIS A 68 30.24 35.27 -2.59
CA HIS A 68 28.88 35.52 -2.12
C HIS A 68 28.80 35.40 -0.58
N LYS A 69 27.91 36.18 0.05
CA LYS A 69 27.75 36.29 1.52
C LYS A 69 26.45 35.63 1.98
N LYS A 70 26.25 34.38 1.59
CA LYS A 70 25.20 33.49 2.10
C LYS A 70 25.81 32.09 2.17
#